data_AF-A0A7S9DZA2-F1
#
_entry.id   AF-A0A7S9DZA2-F1
#
_cell.length_a   1.000
_cell.length_b   1.000
_cell.length_c   1.000
_cell.angle_alpha   90.00
_cell.angle_beta   90.00
_cell.angle_gamma   90.00
#
_symmetry.space_group_name_H-M   'P 1'
#
loop_
_entity.id
_entity.type
_entity.pdbx_description
1 polymer ?
#
loop_
_entity_poly.entity_id
_entity_poly.type
_entity_poly.pdbx_seq_one_letter_code
_entity_poly.pdbx_strand_id
1 'polypeptide(L)'
;MTMDDKNNSWERIQLTRGSDTGNYHSHAYYDIPVFDSQSRLLAGHRVSFQERSPAPEDKIDIGYMDLQGDRSWIKVGESTAWSWQQGAMSQWLPQTRILIWNDRENDKFVSRHYSVDSGETKTFPHPVYAVAPDGKFFLSLNMSRLNYVRPGYGYAGGTGHQMDSLKPKQDGVWKIDANTGQEKLLLSLHDAANFLLKRLPLRLRLSNFIRRYVFWFNHVKISPDGKRFTIKLRFRSKDLSRNWNDSMGCSLTCGTDGSDLRLLEHATSHVIWLDEKRLYFWKKGGLYLYEDAQEGGKRLKQIAPDLINHNVHMRHFPDNPEQFIFDTPYRETIDLFTYNEADADSVKIATFHNHKPKQGEFRCDLHPCPGPDGKSIVVTSLDDGGRQIYLLRKRD
;
A
#
# COMPACT_ATOMS: atom_id res chain seq x y z
N MET A 1 26.22 -16.36 9.94
CA MET A 1 25.79 -15.77 11.22
C MET A 1 26.93 -14.91 11.73
N THR A 2 26.76 -13.59 11.67
CA THR A 2 27.66 -12.63 12.31
C THR A 2 27.42 -12.65 13.83
N MET A 3 28.32 -12.07 14.65
CA MET A 3 28.13 -12.04 16.11
C MET A 3 26.82 -11.34 16.54
N ASP A 4 26.27 -10.43 15.71
CA ASP A 4 24.97 -9.76 15.93
C ASP A 4 23.77 -10.71 15.92
N ASP A 5 23.81 -11.84 15.21
CA ASP A 5 22.66 -12.76 15.08
C ASP A 5 22.39 -13.60 16.34
N LYS A 6 23.35 -13.70 17.27
CA LYS A 6 23.25 -14.58 18.45
C LYS A 6 22.45 -13.95 19.61
N ASN A 7 22.37 -12.62 19.68
CA ASN A 7 21.63 -11.90 20.73
C ASN A 7 20.31 -11.29 20.24
N ASN A 8 19.93 -11.52 18.98
CA ASN A 8 18.71 -10.97 18.41
C ASN A 8 17.50 -11.82 18.80
N SER A 9 16.49 -11.19 19.40
CA SER A 9 15.22 -11.81 19.78
C SER A 9 14.38 -12.23 18.56
N TRP A 10 14.83 -11.92 17.35
CA TRP A 10 14.18 -12.30 16.10
C TRP A 10 15.02 -13.31 15.31
N GLU A 11 14.35 -14.30 14.74
CA GLU A 11 14.90 -15.26 13.80
C GLU A 11 14.47 -14.86 12.37
N ARG A 12 15.43 -14.78 11.43
CA ARG A 12 15.18 -14.51 10.02
C ARG A 12 15.09 -15.83 9.24
N ILE A 13 13.97 -16.04 8.56
CA ILE A 13 13.65 -17.24 7.78
C ILE A 13 13.37 -16.80 6.33
N GLN A 14 14.12 -17.32 5.37
CA GLN A 14 13.79 -17.15 3.95
C GLN A 14 12.68 -18.13 3.58
N LEU A 15 11.49 -17.62 3.21
CA LEU A 15 10.33 -18.45 2.87
C LEU A 15 10.36 -18.94 1.43
N THR A 16 10.79 -18.08 0.50
CA THR A 16 10.83 -18.41 -0.93
C THR A 16 12.25 -18.35 -1.47
N ARG A 17 12.53 -19.23 -2.44
CA ARG A 17 13.80 -19.31 -3.17
C ARG A 17 13.48 -19.45 -4.65
N GLY A 18 14.39 -19.02 -5.50
CA GLY A 18 14.23 -19.20 -6.94
C GLY A 18 14.86 -18.13 -7.83
N SER A 19 15.63 -17.19 -7.26
CA SER A 19 16.32 -16.14 -8.02
C SER A 19 17.28 -16.72 -9.08
N ASP A 20 17.87 -17.89 -8.82
CA ASP A 20 18.71 -18.67 -9.75
C ASP A 20 17.91 -19.32 -10.90
N THR A 21 16.63 -19.58 -10.69
CA THR A 21 15.71 -20.21 -11.66
C THR A 21 14.72 -19.21 -12.27
N GLY A 22 14.91 -17.91 -12.02
CA GLY A 22 14.05 -16.84 -12.53
C GLY A 22 12.66 -16.77 -11.88
N ASN A 23 12.49 -17.34 -10.69
CA ASN A 23 11.25 -17.31 -9.91
C ASN A 23 11.37 -16.31 -8.76
N TYR A 24 10.75 -15.14 -8.92
CA TYR A 24 10.79 -14.06 -7.94
C TYR A 24 9.47 -13.95 -7.21
N HIS A 25 9.50 -13.90 -5.88
CA HIS A 25 8.30 -13.81 -5.05
C HIS A 25 8.27 -12.51 -4.27
N SER A 26 7.08 -11.98 -4.06
CA SER A 26 6.87 -10.80 -3.22
C SER A 26 5.53 -10.88 -2.53
N HIS A 27 5.46 -10.35 -1.32
CA HIS A 27 4.16 -9.94 -0.78
C HIS A 27 3.73 -8.64 -1.47
N ALA A 28 2.48 -8.21 -1.27
CA ALA A 28 1.95 -7.02 -1.92
C ALA A 28 2.47 -5.73 -1.24
N TYR A 29 1.57 -4.86 -0.75
CA TYR A 29 1.96 -3.59 -0.16
C TYR A 29 1.93 -3.63 1.37
N TYR A 30 2.73 -2.78 2.01
CA TYR A 30 2.94 -2.84 3.47
C TYR A 30 1.77 -2.33 4.30
N ASP A 31 0.64 -1.92 3.72
CA ASP A 31 -0.51 -1.33 4.41
C ASP A 31 -1.81 -2.12 4.21
N ILE A 32 -1.73 -3.31 3.62
CA ILE A 32 -2.86 -4.23 3.39
C ILE A 32 -2.65 -5.56 4.15
N PRO A 33 -3.72 -6.31 4.46
CA PRO A 33 -3.63 -7.56 5.21
C PRO A 33 -3.06 -8.69 4.35
N VAL A 34 -1.73 -8.79 4.26
CA VAL A 34 -1.04 -9.90 3.56
C VAL A 34 -1.04 -11.21 4.36
N PHE A 35 -1.26 -11.15 5.68
CA PHE A 35 -1.58 -12.30 6.52
C PHE A 35 -3.09 -12.47 6.66
N ASP A 36 -3.55 -13.71 6.78
CA ASP A 36 -4.90 -13.98 7.24
C ASP A 36 -5.06 -13.59 8.72
N SER A 37 -6.29 -13.55 9.22
CA SER A 37 -6.58 -13.10 10.59
C SER A 37 -5.98 -13.97 11.69
N GLN A 38 -5.43 -15.15 11.35
CA GLN A 38 -4.79 -16.08 12.28
C GLN A 38 -3.25 -16.07 12.17
N SER A 39 -2.65 -15.19 11.37
CA SER A 39 -1.19 -15.22 11.07
C SER A 39 -0.71 -16.57 10.51
N ARG A 40 -1.57 -17.36 9.89
CA ARG A 40 -1.25 -18.69 9.34
C ARG A 40 -0.95 -18.64 7.85
N LEU A 41 -1.82 -17.98 7.08
CA LEU A 41 -1.70 -17.93 5.63
C LEU A 41 -1.10 -16.59 5.20
N LEU A 42 -0.05 -16.65 4.38
CA LEU A 42 0.65 -15.48 3.86
C LEU A 42 0.43 -15.37 2.35
N ALA A 43 -0.25 -14.31 1.93
CA ALA A 43 -0.48 -14.01 0.51
C ALA A 43 0.78 -13.45 -0.16
N GLY A 44 0.95 -13.77 -1.43
CA GLY A 44 2.01 -13.21 -2.26
C GLY A 44 1.71 -13.31 -3.74
N HIS A 45 2.73 -13.06 -4.54
CA HIS A 45 2.73 -13.30 -5.97
C HIS A 45 4.10 -13.75 -6.45
N ARG A 46 4.13 -14.42 -7.60
CA ARG A 46 5.35 -14.86 -8.28
C ARG A 46 5.46 -14.23 -9.67
N VAL A 47 6.65 -13.73 -10.00
CA VAL A 47 7.02 -13.12 -11.28
C VAL A 47 8.17 -13.92 -11.91
N SER A 48 8.16 -14.05 -13.23
CA SER A 48 9.15 -14.83 -13.99
C SER A 48 10.23 -13.99 -14.69
N PHE A 49 10.26 -12.69 -14.42
CA PHE A 49 11.20 -11.74 -15.01
C PHE A 49 11.51 -10.60 -14.04
N GLN A 50 12.51 -9.78 -14.35
CA GLN A 50 12.92 -8.62 -13.55
C GLN A 50 13.26 -7.41 -14.43
N GLU A 51 13.38 -6.23 -13.80
CA GLU A 51 13.99 -5.02 -14.35
C GLU A 51 13.38 -4.43 -15.63
N ARG A 52 12.08 -4.65 -15.86
CA ARG A 52 11.31 -3.94 -16.90
C ARG A 52 9.90 -3.62 -16.45
N SER A 53 9.31 -2.56 -17.01
CA SER A 53 7.93 -2.20 -16.70
C SER A 53 6.96 -3.28 -17.18
N PRO A 54 5.86 -3.56 -16.44
CA PRO A 54 4.85 -4.52 -16.88
C PRO A 54 4.15 -4.06 -18.16
N ALA A 55 4.14 -4.94 -19.16
CA ALA A 55 3.30 -4.84 -20.34
C ALA A 55 1.89 -5.37 -20.04
N PRO A 56 0.87 -4.98 -20.83
CA PRO A 56 -0.49 -5.46 -20.62
C PRO A 56 -0.62 -6.98 -20.56
N GLU A 57 0.19 -7.72 -21.31
CA GLU A 57 0.13 -9.18 -21.46
C GLU A 57 0.92 -9.92 -20.38
N ASP A 58 1.70 -9.20 -19.57
CA ASP A 58 2.52 -9.81 -18.53
C ASP A 58 1.67 -10.35 -17.40
N LYS A 59 1.82 -11.65 -17.17
CA LYS A 59 1.14 -12.37 -16.10
C LYS A 59 2.05 -12.58 -14.90
N ILE A 60 1.44 -12.51 -13.72
CA ILE A 60 2.02 -12.98 -12.47
C ILE A 60 1.15 -14.07 -11.88
N ASP A 61 1.76 -14.99 -11.14
CA ASP A 61 0.99 -15.96 -10.37
C ASP A 61 0.57 -15.34 -9.04
N ILE A 62 -0.64 -15.66 -8.60
CA ILE A 62 -1.17 -15.32 -7.30
C ILE A 62 -1.27 -16.58 -6.47
N GLY A 63 -0.90 -16.47 -5.20
CA GLY A 63 -0.84 -17.61 -4.30
C GLY A 63 -0.62 -17.22 -2.85
N TYR A 64 -0.44 -18.25 -2.03
CA TYR A 64 -0.16 -18.10 -0.61
C TYR A 64 0.76 -19.21 -0.11
N MET A 65 1.26 -19.06 1.11
CA MET A 65 1.99 -20.08 1.86
C MET A 65 1.30 -20.33 3.20
N ASP A 66 1.25 -21.60 3.64
CA ASP A 66 0.84 -21.97 5.00
C ASP A 66 2.07 -21.98 5.92
N LEU A 67 2.16 -21.00 6.83
CA LEU A 67 3.30 -20.81 7.72
C LEU A 67 3.41 -21.87 8.82
N GLN A 68 2.29 -22.56 9.11
CA GLN A 68 2.22 -23.68 10.05
C GLN A 68 2.41 -25.04 9.36
N GLY A 69 2.33 -25.08 8.02
CA GLY A 69 2.58 -26.26 7.21
C GLY A 69 4.04 -26.38 6.76
N ASP A 70 4.24 -26.95 5.57
CA ASP A 70 5.56 -27.11 4.94
C ASP A 70 6.11 -25.81 4.32
N ARG A 71 5.31 -24.73 4.33
CA ARG A 71 5.62 -23.40 3.77
C ARG A 71 5.87 -23.42 2.26
N SER A 72 5.32 -24.42 1.56
CA SER A 72 5.33 -24.47 0.11
C SER A 72 4.46 -23.38 -0.51
N TRP A 73 4.84 -22.95 -1.71
CA TRP A 73 4.07 -21.98 -2.49
C TRP A 73 2.85 -22.66 -3.14
N ILE A 74 1.65 -22.16 -2.85
CA ILE A 74 0.38 -22.64 -3.40
C ILE A 74 -0.15 -21.60 -4.38
N LYS A 75 -0.05 -21.88 -5.69
CA LYS A 75 -0.67 -21.07 -6.74
C LYS A 75 -2.18 -21.28 -6.75
N VAL A 76 -2.95 -20.19 -6.76
CA VAL A 76 -4.42 -20.21 -6.84
C VAL A 76 -4.97 -19.50 -8.07
N GLY A 77 -4.16 -18.66 -8.73
CA GLY A 77 -4.60 -17.89 -9.88
C GLY A 77 -3.48 -17.15 -10.57
N GLU A 78 -3.86 -16.33 -11.54
CA GLU A 78 -2.98 -15.43 -12.29
C GLU A 78 -3.57 -14.02 -12.27
N SER A 79 -2.73 -13.03 -12.58
CA SER A 79 -3.17 -11.66 -12.79
C SER A 79 -2.38 -10.98 -13.91
N THR A 80 -3.08 -10.16 -14.71
CA THR A 80 -2.47 -9.18 -15.64
C THR A 80 -2.61 -7.74 -15.14
N ALA A 81 -3.15 -7.53 -13.93
CA ALA A 81 -3.36 -6.22 -13.33
C ALA A 81 -2.46 -6.05 -12.10
N TRP A 82 -1.19 -5.71 -12.34
CA TRP A 82 -0.18 -5.62 -11.28
C TRP A 82 0.85 -4.50 -11.54
N SER A 83 1.59 -4.16 -10.48
CA SER A 83 2.73 -3.23 -10.53
C SER A 83 3.85 -3.71 -9.62
N TRP A 84 5.09 -3.26 -9.86
CA TRP A 84 6.24 -3.63 -9.03
C TRP A 84 6.12 -3.17 -7.57
N GLN A 85 5.44 -2.05 -7.31
CA GLN A 85 5.35 -1.51 -5.95
C GLN A 85 4.23 -2.16 -5.15
N GLN A 86 3.11 -2.52 -5.78
CA GLN A 86 1.89 -2.96 -5.09
C GLN A 86 1.45 -4.40 -5.43
N GLY A 87 2.15 -5.08 -6.35
CA GLY A 87 1.69 -6.34 -6.94
C GLY A 87 0.28 -6.18 -7.53
N ALA A 88 -0.51 -7.24 -7.42
CA ALA A 88 -1.95 -7.23 -7.71
C ALA A 88 -2.81 -6.83 -6.48
N MET A 89 -2.22 -6.14 -5.49
CA MET A 89 -2.89 -5.83 -4.21
C MET A 89 -3.47 -7.08 -3.52
N SER A 90 -2.74 -8.22 -3.59
CA SER A 90 -3.19 -9.47 -2.99
C SER A 90 -3.28 -9.36 -1.47
N GLN A 91 -4.46 -9.62 -0.90
CA GLN A 91 -4.76 -9.42 0.51
C GLN A 91 -5.92 -10.30 0.97
N TRP A 92 -5.95 -10.63 2.26
CA TRP A 92 -7.01 -11.43 2.86
C TRP A 92 -8.22 -10.57 3.25
N LEU A 93 -9.41 -11.07 2.96
CA LEU A 93 -10.64 -10.53 3.50
C LEU A 93 -10.69 -10.83 5.02
N PRO A 94 -10.83 -9.81 5.89
CA PRO A 94 -10.76 -9.99 7.34
C PRO A 94 -11.71 -11.07 7.87
N GLN A 95 -11.24 -11.86 8.83
CA GLN A 95 -11.98 -12.93 9.52
C GLN A 95 -12.48 -14.05 8.60
N THR A 96 -11.91 -14.18 7.40
CA THR A 96 -12.22 -15.24 6.44
C THR A 96 -10.94 -15.86 5.88
N ARG A 97 -11.07 -16.94 5.11
CA ARG A 97 -9.99 -17.51 4.28
C ARG A 97 -10.21 -17.19 2.80
N ILE A 98 -10.67 -15.98 2.51
CA ILE A 98 -10.86 -15.48 1.14
C ILE A 98 -9.67 -14.59 0.76
N LEU A 99 -8.92 -15.02 -0.25
CA LEU A 99 -7.83 -14.25 -0.85
C LEU A 99 -8.37 -13.39 -1.99
N ILE A 100 -8.12 -12.08 -1.91
CA ILE A 100 -8.51 -11.10 -2.92
C ILE A 100 -7.29 -10.69 -3.73
N TRP A 101 -7.40 -10.57 -5.05
CA TRP A 101 -6.42 -9.87 -5.88
C TRP A 101 -7.08 -9.14 -7.06
N ASN A 102 -6.40 -8.13 -7.59
CA ASN A 102 -6.81 -7.43 -8.80
C ASN A 102 -6.38 -8.18 -10.04
N ASP A 103 -7.24 -8.20 -11.06
CA ASP A 103 -6.99 -8.84 -12.34
C ASP A 103 -7.57 -7.96 -13.47
N ARG A 104 -7.35 -8.36 -14.73
CA ARG A 104 -7.95 -7.71 -15.89
C ARG A 104 -8.76 -8.73 -16.70
N GLU A 105 -10.02 -8.42 -16.93
CA GLU A 105 -10.86 -9.12 -17.92
C GLU A 105 -11.05 -8.21 -19.11
N ASN A 106 -10.51 -8.63 -20.26
CA ASN A 106 -10.39 -7.80 -21.46
C ASN A 106 -9.63 -6.50 -21.16
N ASP A 107 -10.32 -5.36 -21.24
CA ASP A 107 -9.80 -4.01 -21.00
C ASP A 107 -10.28 -3.40 -19.68
N LYS A 108 -10.97 -4.18 -18.84
CA LYS A 108 -11.52 -3.75 -17.54
C LYS A 108 -10.78 -4.41 -16.39
N PHE A 109 -10.45 -3.61 -15.38
CA PHE A 109 -9.89 -4.13 -14.13
C PHE A 109 -11.00 -4.65 -13.24
N VAL A 110 -10.79 -5.85 -12.71
CA VAL A 110 -11.69 -6.59 -11.83
C VAL A 110 -10.94 -6.98 -10.55
N SER A 111 -11.65 -7.57 -9.60
CA SER A 111 -11.04 -8.31 -8.50
C SER A 111 -11.55 -9.74 -8.45
N ARG A 112 -10.65 -10.66 -8.10
CA ARG A 112 -10.91 -12.09 -7.91
C ARG A 112 -10.87 -12.39 -6.41
N HIS A 113 -11.85 -13.17 -5.95
CA HIS A 113 -12.05 -13.51 -4.54
C HIS A 113 -12.07 -15.03 -4.44
N TYR A 114 -10.95 -15.61 -4.06
CA TYR A 114 -10.74 -17.06 -3.96
C TYR A 114 -10.96 -17.55 -2.53
N SER A 115 -11.86 -18.51 -2.36
CA SER A 115 -12.08 -19.19 -1.10
C SER A 115 -11.12 -20.38 -0.97
N VAL A 116 -10.27 -20.38 0.06
CA VAL A 116 -9.39 -21.53 0.34
C VAL A 116 -10.19 -22.77 0.73
N ASP A 117 -11.34 -22.59 1.36
CA ASP A 117 -12.14 -23.71 1.88
C ASP A 117 -12.90 -24.46 0.76
N SER A 118 -13.38 -23.74 -0.25
CA SER A 118 -14.13 -24.34 -1.37
C SER A 118 -13.34 -24.47 -2.67
N GLY A 119 -12.23 -23.74 -2.79
CA GLY A 119 -11.47 -23.62 -4.05
C GLY A 119 -12.15 -22.76 -5.12
N GLU A 120 -13.31 -22.16 -4.83
CA GLU A 120 -14.06 -21.35 -5.78
C GLU A 120 -13.51 -19.91 -5.86
N THR A 121 -13.60 -19.32 -7.06
CA THR A 121 -13.25 -17.91 -7.29
C THR A 121 -14.48 -17.13 -7.76
N LYS A 122 -14.80 -16.03 -7.06
CA LYS A 122 -15.81 -15.04 -7.49
C LYS A 122 -15.13 -13.83 -8.10
N THR A 123 -15.82 -13.16 -9.02
CA THR A 123 -15.29 -11.98 -9.74
C THR A 123 -16.18 -10.77 -9.51
N PHE A 124 -15.58 -9.64 -9.14
CA PHE A 124 -16.27 -8.36 -8.95
C PHE A 124 -15.80 -7.35 -10.00
N PRO A 125 -16.72 -6.50 -10.52
CA PRO A 125 -16.44 -5.62 -11.66
C PRO A 125 -15.59 -4.38 -11.32
N HIS A 126 -14.82 -4.42 -10.22
CA HIS A 126 -13.88 -3.37 -9.81
C HIS A 126 -12.62 -3.96 -9.18
N PRO A 127 -11.45 -3.31 -9.36
CA PRO A 127 -10.28 -3.63 -8.57
C PRO A 127 -10.48 -3.19 -7.12
N VAL A 128 -9.90 -3.91 -6.17
CA VAL A 128 -9.86 -3.61 -4.75
C VAL A 128 -8.58 -2.83 -4.43
N TYR A 129 -8.72 -1.70 -3.74
CA TYR A 129 -7.59 -0.95 -3.22
C TYR A 129 -7.49 -1.07 -1.70
N ALA A 130 -8.61 -0.98 -0.98
CA ALA A 130 -8.66 -1.20 0.47
C ALA A 130 -9.92 -1.98 0.85
N VAL A 131 -9.77 -2.94 1.77
CA VAL A 131 -10.88 -3.74 2.31
C VAL A 131 -11.29 -3.18 3.68
N ALA A 132 -12.60 -3.07 3.94
CA ALA A 132 -13.10 -2.61 5.22
C ALA A 132 -12.71 -3.59 6.35
N PRO A 133 -12.46 -3.10 7.59
CA PRO A 133 -12.10 -3.96 8.72
C PRO A 133 -13.13 -5.05 9.03
N ASP A 134 -14.41 -4.82 8.74
CA ASP A 134 -15.51 -5.78 8.92
C ASP A 134 -15.76 -6.66 7.68
N GLY A 135 -14.98 -6.48 6.62
CA GLY A 135 -15.08 -7.22 5.35
C GLY A 135 -16.34 -6.92 4.52
N LYS A 136 -17.21 -6.00 4.92
CA LYS A 136 -18.52 -5.81 4.25
C LYS A 136 -18.46 -5.00 2.96
N PHE A 137 -17.40 -4.22 2.77
CA PHE A 137 -17.21 -3.44 1.55
C PHE A 137 -15.72 -3.26 1.26
N PHE A 138 -15.42 -2.84 0.05
CA PHE A 138 -14.09 -2.41 -0.35
C PHE A 138 -14.15 -1.06 -1.08
N LEU A 139 -13.01 -0.36 -1.08
CA LEU A 139 -12.81 0.87 -1.82
C LEU A 139 -11.99 0.59 -3.08
N SER A 140 -12.40 1.20 -4.19
CA SER A 140 -11.75 1.11 -5.49
C SER A 140 -11.38 2.49 -6.05
N LEU A 141 -10.37 2.50 -6.92
CA LEU A 141 -9.88 3.66 -7.67
C LEU A 141 -9.77 3.32 -9.15
N ASN A 142 -9.74 4.35 -10.00
CA ASN A 142 -9.47 4.17 -11.43
C ASN A 142 -7.98 3.87 -11.70
N MET A 143 -7.66 2.59 -11.77
CA MET A 143 -6.29 2.11 -11.98
C MET A 143 -5.74 2.46 -13.38
N SER A 144 -6.59 2.61 -14.39
CA SER A 144 -6.20 3.08 -15.73
C SER A 144 -5.75 4.54 -15.70
N ARG A 145 -6.50 5.41 -15.01
CA ARG A 145 -6.13 6.81 -14.78
C ARG A 145 -4.82 6.90 -14.02
N LEU A 146 -4.66 6.12 -12.95
CA LEU A 146 -3.44 6.08 -12.16
C LEU A 146 -2.24 5.65 -13.00
N ASN A 147 -2.39 4.62 -13.84
CA ASN A 147 -1.30 4.16 -14.71
C ASN A 147 -0.86 5.25 -15.71
N TYR A 148 -1.82 5.95 -16.32
CA TYR A 148 -1.54 7.01 -17.29
C TYR A 148 -0.76 8.18 -16.66
N VAL A 149 -1.15 8.62 -15.46
CA VAL A 149 -0.54 9.78 -14.79
C VAL A 149 0.61 9.42 -13.85
N ARG A 150 0.79 8.14 -13.52
CA ARG A 150 1.85 7.65 -12.64
C ARG A 150 2.13 6.15 -12.91
N PRO A 151 2.82 5.83 -14.02
CA PRO A 151 3.29 4.47 -14.28
C PRO A 151 4.04 3.89 -13.06
N GLY A 152 3.84 2.60 -12.81
CA GLY A 152 4.42 1.88 -11.66
C GLY A 152 3.53 1.80 -10.40
N TYR A 153 2.37 2.47 -10.40
CA TYR A 153 1.34 2.34 -9.34
C TYR A 153 -0.04 1.94 -9.90
N GLY A 154 -0.35 2.30 -11.14
CA GLY A 154 -1.53 1.78 -11.83
C GLY A 154 -1.23 0.46 -12.53
N TYR A 155 -2.20 -0.01 -13.32
CA TYR A 155 -2.10 -1.25 -14.08
C TYR A 155 -2.12 -0.99 -15.59
N ALA A 156 -1.32 -1.74 -16.34
CA ALA A 156 -1.28 -1.67 -17.79
C ALA A 156 -2.52 -2.31 -18.44
N GLY A 157 -2.82 -1.91 -19.68
CA GLY A 157 -3.85 -2.54 -20.53
C GLY A 157 -5.32 -2.22 -20.23
N GLY A 158 -5.61 -1.34 -19.27
CA GLY A 158 -6.98 -0.90 -18.99
C GLY A 158 -7.42 0.29 -19.84
N THR A 159 -8.72 0.37 -20.15
CA THR A 159 -9.36 1.55 -20.76
C THR A 159 -9.97 2.46 -19.70
N GLY A 160 -10.58 3.59 -20.11
CA GLY A 160 -11.35 4.44 -19.18
C GLY A 160 -10.52 5.35 -18.28
N HIS A 161 -9.31 5.74 -18.68
CA HIS A 161 -8.48 6.68 -17.91
C HIS A 161 -9.05 8.11 -17.81
N GLN A 162 -10.01 8.49 -18.68
CA GLN A 162 -10.74 9.78 -18.67
C GLN A 162 -9.82 11.03 -18.69
N MET A 163 -8.76 11.05 -19.50
CA MET A 163 -7.78 12.17 -19.53
C MET A 163 -8.27 13.44 -20.23
N ASP A 164 -9.39 13.36 -20.95
CA ASP A 164 -10.02 14.56 -21.52
C ASP A 164 -10.57 15.47 -20.43
N SER A 165 -10.96 14.91 -19.29
CA SER A 165 -11.35 15.65 -18.10
C SER A 165 -10.22 15.76 -17.07
N LEU A 166 -9.88 17.01 -16.71
CA LEU A 166 -8.87 17.29 -15.70
C LEU A 166 -9.28 16.80 -14.29
N LYS A 167 -10.59 16.86 -14.00
CA LYS A 167 -11.20 16.53 -12.71
C LYS A 167 -12.64 15.98 -12.95
N PRO A 168 -12.77 14.74 -13.43
CA PRO A 168 -14.06 14.13 -13.78
C PRO A 168 -15.01 14.03 -12.59
N LYS A 169 -16.32 14.13 -12.86
CA LYS A 169 -17.38 13.94 -11.85
C LYS A 169 -17.73 12.46 -11.64
N GLN A 170 -17.42 11.63 -12.64
CA GLN A 170 -17.76 10.21 -12.71
C GLN A 170 -16.56 9.30 -12.42
N ASP A 171 -15.51 9.84 -11.79
CA ASP A 171 -14.34 9.08 -11.40
C ASP A 171 -13.82 9.61 -10.06
N GLY A 172 -13.41 8.71 -9.18
CA GLY A 172 -13.10 9.02 -7.80
C GLY A 172 -12.89 7.78 -6.93
N VAL A 173 -13.28 7.89 -5.66
CA VAL A 173 -13.28 6.78 -4.71
C VAL A 173 -14.65 6.10 -4.75
N TRP A 174 -14.66 4.83 -5.13
CA TRP A 174 -15.85 4.00 -5.20
C TRP A 174 -15.92 3.08 -3.99
N LYS A 175 -17.11 2.91 -3.42
CA LYS A 175 -17.43 1.89 -2.43
C LYS A 175 -18.20 0.77 -3.11
N ILE A 176 -17.76 -0.46 -2.91
CA ILE A 176 -18.36 -1.65 -3.48
C ILE A 176 -18.74 -2.57 -2.33
N ASP A 177 -20.01 -2.98 -2.29
CA ASP A 177 -20.50 -3.97 -1.34
C ASP A 177 -19.89 -5.35 -1.62
N ALA A 178 -19.33 -5.98 -0.60
CA ALA A 178 -18.57 -7.22 -0.76
C ALA A 178 -19.44 -8.46 -1.02
N ASN A 179 -20.76 -8.37 -0.78
CA ASN A 179 -21.69 -9.48 -1.00
C ASN A 179 -22.38 -9.37 -2.36
N THR A 180 -22.84 -8.17 -2.71
CA THR A 180 -23.68 -7.90 -3.89
C THR A 180 -22.90 -7.37 -5.08
N GLY A 181 -21.73 -6.77 -4.85
CA GLY A 181 -20.98 -6.06 -5.87
C GLY A 181 -21.55 -4.70 -6.24
N GLN A 182 -22.58 -4.20 -5.54
CA GLN A 182 -23.16 -2.89 -5.81
C GLN A 182 -22.14 -1.77 -5.56
N GLU A 183 -21.98 -0.88 -6.54
CA GLU A 183 -21.05 0.25 -6.50
C GLU A 183 -21.75 1.57 -6.12
N LYS A 184 -21.02 2.44 -5.40
CA LYS A 184 -21.40 3.83 -5.10
C LYS A 184 -20.17 4.72 -5.15
N LEU A 185 -20.20 5.79 -5.94
CA LEU A 185 -19.17 6.83 -5.91
C LEU A 185 -19.29 7.64 -4.60
N LEU A 186 -18.29 7.56 -3.73
CA LEU A 186 -18.26 8.28 -2.45
C LEU A 186 -17.68 9.70 -2.59
N LEU A 187 -16.60 9.83 -3.35
CA LEU A 187 -15.89 11.09 -3.51
C LEU A 187 -15.34 11.20 -4.93
N SER A 188 -15.88 12.14 -5.71
CA SER A 188 -15.40 12.40 -7.08
C SER A 188 -14.09 13.20 -7.08
N LEU A 189 -13.30 13.04 -8.14
CA LEU A 189 -12.13 13.91 -8.40
C LEU A 189 -12.54 15.37 -8.56
N HIS A 190 -13.72 15.63 -9.12
CA HIS A 190 -14.29 16.96 -9.23
C HIS A 190 -14.45 17.64 -7.86
N ASP A 191 -15.11 16.95 -6.93
CA ASP A 191 -15.44 17.51 -5.62
C ASP A 191 -14.19 17.68 -4.76
N ALA A 192 -13.30 16.68 -4.74
CA ALA A 192 -12.04 16.77 -4.02
C ALA A 192 -11.12 17.88 -4.56
N ALA A 193 -11.00 18.02 -5.89
CA ALA A 193 -10.22 19.09 -6.50
C ALA A 193 -10.81 20.47 -6.17
N ASN A 194 -12.13 20.64 -6.26
CA ASN A 194 -12.78 21.91 -5.92
C ASN A 194 -12.65 22.24 -4.43
N PHE A 195 -12.79 21.24 -3.55
CA PHE A 195 -12.58 21.38 -2.11
C PHE A 195 -11.18 21.90 -1.79
N LEU A 196 -10.15 21.32 -2.42
CA LEU A 196 -8.76 21.75 -2.29
C LEU A 196 -8.56 23.16 -2.84
N LEU A 197 -9.01 23.42 -4.08
CA LEU A 197 -8.80 24.70 -4.76
C LEU A 197 -9.40 25.87 -3.99
N LYS A 198 -10.56 25.70 -3.34
CA LYS A 198 -11.18 26.74 -2.49
C LYS A 198 -10.31 27.13 -1.28
N ARG A 199 -9.42 26.25 -0.83
CA ARG A 199 -8.50 26.45 0.31
C ARG A 199 -7.12 26.94 -0.09
N LEU A 200 -6.81 26.98 -1.39
CA LEU A 200 -5.53 27.47 -1.86
C LEU A 200 -5.54 29.00 -2.03
N PRO A 201 -4.41 29.68 -1.76
CA PRO A 201 -4.20 31.08 -2.14
C PRO A 201 -4.53 31.34 -3.61
N LEU A 202 -5.06 32.53 -3.92
CA LEU A 202 -5.49 32.91 -5.27
C LEU A 202 -4.40 32.67 -6.34
N ARG A 203 -3.14 32.99 -6.03
CA ARG A 203 -1.99 32.74 -6.93
C ARG A 203 -1.86 31.27 -7.35
N LEU A 204 -2.09 30.33 -6.43
CA LEU A 204 -1.97 28.89 -6.69
C LEU A 204 -3.20 28.39 -7.46
N ARG A 205 -4.38 28.97 -7.21
CA ARG A 205 -5.59 28.71 -8.01
C ARG A 205 -5.42 29.14 -9.47
N LEU A 206 -4.91 30.35 -9.69
CA LEU A 206 -4.58 30.87 -11.03
C LEU A 206 -3.53 29.99 -11.72
N SER A 207 -2.47 29.61 -11.00
CA SER A 207 -1.45 28.69 -11.54
C SER A 207 -2.03 27.34 -11.94
N ASN A 208 -2.94 26.76 -11.14
CA ASN A 208 -3.63 25.51 -11.46
C ASN A 208 -4.43 25.61 -12.77
N PHE A 209 -5.14 26.74 -12.96
CA PHE A 209 -5.91 27.01 -14.17
C PHE A 209 -5.01 27.13 -15.41
N ILE A 210 -3.98 27.97 -15.35
CA ILE A 210 -3.04 28.21 -16.46
C ILE A 210 -2.32 26.91 -16.85
N ARG A 211 -1.87 26.14 -15.86
CA ARG A 211 -1.13 24.89 -16.09
C ARG A 211 -2.01 23.67 -16.37
N ARG A 212 -3.33 23.84 -16.35
CA ARG A 212 -4.33 22.80 -16.65
C ARG A 212 -4.03 21.49 -15.91
N TYR A 213 -3.97 21.55 -14.59
CA TYR A 213 -3.59 20.37 -13.82
C TYR A 213 -4.63 19.24 -13.91
N VAL A 214 -4.16 18.03 -14.23
CA VAL A 214 -4.92 16.78 -14.10
C VAL A 214 -4.84 16.28 -12.66
N PHE A 215 -5.95 15.83 -12.12
CA PHE A 215 -6.05 15.28 -10.77
C PHE A 215 -6.24 13.77 -10.80
N TRP A 216 -5.72 13.06 -9.81
CA TRP A 216 -5.96 11.64 -9.59
C TRP A 216 -5.88 11.28 -8.11
N PHE A 217 -6.46 10.14 -7.77
CA PHE A 217 -6.37 9.56 -6.44
C PHE A 217 -5.32 8.46 -6.39
N ASN A 218 -4.66 8.31 -5.25
CA ASN A 218 -3.80 7.18 -4.94
C ASN A 218 -3.81 6.89 -3.43
N HIS A 219 -3.46 5.67 -3.02
CA HIS A 219 -3.31 5.26 -1.62
C HIS A 219 -4.56 5.54 -0.77
N VAL A 220 -5.68 4.88 -1.08
CA VAL A 220 -6.85 4.89 -0.20
C VAL A 220 -6.65 3.91 0.95
N LYS A 221 -7.00 4.30 2.18
CA LYS A 221 -6.93 3.43 3.37
C LYS A 221 -8.09 3.71 4.30
N ILE A 222 -8.73 2.66 4.81
CA ILE A 222 -9.90 2.74 5.68
C ILE A 222 -9.42 2.79 7.14
N SER A 223 -10.09 3.58 7.99
CA SER A 223 -9.82 3.64 9.43
C SER A 223 -10.13 2.29 10.10
N PRO A 224 -9.50 1.94 11.24
CA PRO A 224 -9.72 0.67 11.93
C PRO A 224 -11.19 0.41 12.33
N ASP A 225 -12.00 1.44 12.51
CA ASP A 225 -13.44 1.33 12.80
C ASP A 225 -14.33 1.28 11.54
N GLY A 226 -13.75 1.39 10.35
CA GLY A 226 -14.47 1.35 9.07
C GLY A 226 -15.27 2.61 8.72
N LYS A 227 -15.26 3.66 9.55
CA LYS A 227 -16.14 4.83 9.38
C LYS A 227 -15.53 5.94 8.53
N ARG A 228 -14.21 5.99 8.41
CA ARG A 228 -13.50 7.00 7.62
C ARG A 228 -12.49 6.35 6.70
N PHE A 229 -12.04 7.09 5.71
CA PHE A 229 -10.89 6.71 4.90
C PHE A 229 -9.98 7.92 4.67
N THR A 230 -8.69 7.66 4.47
CA THR A 230 -7.74 8.64 3.94
C THR A 230 -7.45 8.34 2.49
N ILE A 231 -7.17 9.37 1.71
CA ILE A 231 -6.82 9.26 0.28
C ILE A 231 -5.84 10.37 -0.11
N LYS A 232 -4.89 10.06 -1.00
CA LYS A 232 -4.07 11.11 -1.61
C LYS A 232 -4.74 11.68 -2.84
N LEU A 233 -4.99 12.97 -2.82
CA LEU A 233 -5.30 13.75 -4.01
C LEU A 233 -3.99 14.32 -4.58
N ARG A 234 -3.62 13.87 -5.77
CA ARG A 234 -2.43 14.32 -6.48
C ARG A 234 -2.82 15.11 -7.71
N PHE A 235 -1.91 15.97 -8.18
CA PHE A 235 -2.13 16.76 -9.39
C PHE A 235 -0.82 17.10 -10.10
N ARG A 236 -0.82 17.18 -11.43
CA ARG A 236 0.33 17.63 -12.23
C ARG A 236 -0.15 18.24 -13.54
N SER A 237 0.73 18.91 -14.28
CA SER A 237 0.37 19.47 -15.60
C SER A 237 -0.07 18.39 -16.57
N LYS A 238 -1.11 18.67 -17.38
CA LYS A 238 -1.70 17.70 -18.32
C LYS A 238 -0.70 17.22 -19.37
N ASP A 239 0.25 18.06 -19.74
CA ASP A 239 1.33 17.74 -20.68
C ASP A 239 2.35 16.73 -20.13
N LEU A 240 2.28 16.42 -18.83
CA LEU A 240 3.20 15.52 -18.11
C LEU A 240 4.68 15.91 -18.26
N SER A 241 4.97 17.17 -18.62
CA SER A 241 6.32 17.65 -18.96
C SER A 241 7.27 17.70 -17.76
N ARG A 242 6.72 17.74 -16.54
CA ARG A 242 7.51 17.71 -15.30
C ARG A 242 7.32 16.40 -14.58
N ASN A 243 8.44 15.86 -14.09
CA ASN A 243 8.42 14.75 -13.16
C ASN A 243 7.57 15.13 -11.93
N TRP A 244 6.77 14.16 -11.49
CA TRP A 244 6.01 14.30 -10.25
C TRP A 244 6.96 14.41 -9.05
N ASN A 245 6.55 15.13 -8.01
CA ASN A 245 7.20 15.09 -6.69
C ASN A 245 6.17 15.22 -5.57
N ASP A 246 6.57 14.99 -4.32
CA ASP A 246 5.62 14.94 -3.20
C ASP A 246 4.85 16.24 -2.95
N SER A 247 5.39 17.41 -3.31
CA SER A 247 4.67 18.69 -3.17
C SER A 247 3.45 18.80 -4.08
N MET A 248 3.34 17.92 -5.07
CA MET A 248 2.25 17.85 -6.04
C MET A 248 1.05 17.03 -5.53
N GLY A 249 0.61 17.31 -4.30
CA GLY A 249 -0.59 16.72 -3.74
C GLY A 249 -0.79 16.96 -2.24
N CYS A 250 -1.92 16.48 -1.75
CA CYS A 250 -2.28 16.47 -0.35
C CYS A 250 -2.94 15.13 0.01
N SER A 251 -3.02 14.87 1.31
CA SER A 251 -3.87 13.82 1.86
C SER A 251 -5.15 14.42 2.40
N LEU A 252 -6.25 13.72 2.14
CA LEU A 252 -7.59 14.05 2.59
C LEU A 252 -8.12 12.92 3.48
N THR A 253 -9.12 13.22 4.31
CA THR A 253 -9.95 12.21 4.98
C THR A 253 -11.42 12.45 4.66
N CYS A 254 -12.23 11.41 4.65
CA CYS A 254 -13.67 11.49 4.35
C CYS A 254 -14.39 10.31 5.02
N GLY A 255 -15.66 10.49 5.37
CA GLY A 255 -16.51 9.41 5.85
C GLY A 255 -16.77 8.35 4.78
N THR A 256 -16.92 7.08 5.18
CA THR A 256 -17.25 5.97 4.27
C THR A 256 -18.72 5.99 3.80
N ASP A 257 -19.46 7.02 4.19
CA ASP A 257 -20.78 7.43 3.68
C ASP A 257 -20.69 8.52 2.58
N GLY A 258 -19.51 9.12 2.39
CA GLY A 258 -19.24 10.22 1.46
C GLY A 258 -19.28 11.63 2.09
N SER A 259 -19.45 11.72 3.41
CA SER A 259 -19.57 13.01 4.12
C SER A 259 -18.25 13.49 4.72
N ASP A 260 -18.24 14.72 5.26
CA ASP A 260 -17.19 15.22 6.16
C ASP A 260 -15.75 15.09 5.59
N LEU A 261 -15.60 15.60 4.35
CA LEU A 261 -14.32 15.72 3.67
C LEU A 261 -13.43 16.77 4.35
N ARG A 262 -12.23 16.36 4.74
CA ARG A 262 -11.26 17.20 5.45
C ARG A 262 -9.91 17.18 4.75
N LEU A 263 -9.18 18.29 4.88
CA LEU A 263 -7.78 18.37 4.46
C LEU A 263 -6.91 17.91 5.63
N LEU A 264 -6.16 16.83 5.45
CA LEU A 264 -5.23 16.36 6.45
C LEU A 264 -3.95 17.21 6.41
N GLU A 265 -3.19 17.14 5.31
CA GLU A 265 -1.93 17.85 5.17
C GLU A 265 -1.41 17.79 3.72
N HIS A 266 -0.61 18.79 3.33
CA HIS A 266 0.08 18.84 2.04
C HIS A 266 1.40 18.06 2.05
N ALA A 267 1.80 17.54 0.89
CA ALA A 267 3.11 16.94 0.66
C ALA A 267 3.48 15.79 1.62
N THR A 268 2.54 14.86 1.81
CA THR A 268 2.69 13.71 2.72
C THR A 268 3.03 12.40 1.98
N SER A 269 3.87 11.57 2.60
CA SER A 269 4.19 10.19 2.20
C SER A 269 3.80 9.19 3.30
N HIS A 270 3.53 7.94 2.92
CA HIS A 270 3.24 6.83 3.87
C HIS A 270 2.18 7.11 4.95
N VAL A 271 1.02 7.69 4.56
CA VAL A 271 -0.09 7.97 5.49
C VAL A 271 -0.73 6.69 5.96
N ILE A 272 -0.79 6.42 7.26
CA ILE A 272 -1.40 5.22 7.85
C ILE A 272 -2.23 5.62 9.07
N TRP A 273 -3.39 4.97 9.24
CA TRP A 273 -4.19 5.08 10.46
C TRP A 273 -3.50 4.35 11.62
N LEU A 274 -3.37 5.03 12.75
CA LEU A 274 -3.02 4.41 14.03
C LEU A 274 -4.29 3.84 14.69
N ASP A 275 -5.36 4.63 14.70
CA ASP A 275 -6.67 4.28 15.27
C ASP A 275 -7.79 5.06 14.56
N GLU A 276 -9.00 5.12 15.13
CA GLU A 276 -10.16 5.77 14.53
C GLU A 276 -10.06 7.30 14.42
N LYS A 277 -9.12 7.94 15.13
CA LYS A 277 -8.94 9.41 15.16
C LYS A 277 -7.57 9.86 14.72
N ARG A 278 -6.56 9.01 14.85
CA ARG A 278 -5.14 9.39 14.68
C ARG A 278 -4.53 8.63 13.52
N LEU A 279 -3.65 9.33 12.81
CA LEU A 279 -2.91 8.82 11.68
C LEU A 279 -1.53 9.46 11.64
N TYR A 280 -0.57 8.75 11.07
CA TYR A 280 0.80 9.20 10.95
C TYR A 280 1.24 9.19 9.50
N PHE A 281 2.19 10.06 9.18
CA PHE A 281 2.78 10.16 7.85
C PHE A 281 4.12 10.88 7.89
N TRP A 282 4.92 10.62 6.88
CA TRP A 282 6.13 11.38 6.64
C TRP A 282 5.81 12.68 5.92
N LYS A 283 6.48 13.75 6.34
CA LYS A 283 6.55 15.05 5.66
C LYS A 283 7.98 15.55 5.80
N LYS A 284 8.43 16.42 4.88
CA LYS A 284 9.79 17.00 4.95
C LYS A 284 10.09 17.48 6.38
N GLY A 285 11.10 16.86 7.01
CA GLY A 285 11.53 17.16 8.38
C GLY A 285 11.21 16.07 9.41
N GLY A 286 10.36 15.09 9.13
CA GLY A 286 10.12 13.99 10.07
C GLY A 286 8.87 13.15 9.82
N LEU A 287 8.71 12.15 10.68
CA LEU A 287 7.49 11.37 10.82
C LEU A 287 6.59 12.01 11.89
N TYR A 288 5.32 12.26 11.57
CA TYR A 288 4.44 13.00 12.47
C TYR A 288 3.14 12.24 12.73
N LEU A 289 2.67 12.31 13.99
CA LEU A 289 1.34 11.88 14.39
C LEU A 289 0.38 13.06 14.31
N TYR A 290 -0.76 12.85 13.67
CA TYR A 290 -1.83 13.83 13.50
C TYR A 290 -3.16 13.24 13.98
N GLU A 291 -4.03 14.14 14.44
CA GLU A 291 -5.45 13.89 14.66
C GLU A 291 -6.25 14.31 13.41
N ASP A 292 -7.17 13.47 12.96
CA ASP A 292 -8.20 13.81 11.99
C ASP A 292 -9.31 14.63 12.68
N ALA A 293 -9.02 15.92 12.91
CA ALA A 293 -9.94 16.85 13.57
C ALA A 293 -10.89 17.52 12.56
N GLN A 294 -12.03 18.00 13.06
CA GLN A 294 -13.11 18.58 12.22
C GLN A 294 -12.66 19.78 11.37
N GLU A 295 -11.79 20.62 11.91
CA GLU A 295 -11.21 21.79 11.21
C GLU A 295 -10.12 21.40 10.18
N GLY A 296 -9.73 20.13 10.15
CA GLY A 296 -8.60 19.60 9.37
C GLY A 296 -7.54 18.96 10.26
N GLY A 297 -6.50 18.42 9.62
CA GLY A 297 -5.41 17.71 10.31
C GLY A 297 -4.73 18.55 11.39
N LYS A 298 -4.65 18.01 12.62
CA LYS A 298 -3.96 18.65 13.74
C LYS A 298 -2.72 17.85 14.13
N ARG A 299 -1.53 18.45 14.01
CA ARG A 299 -0.28 17.83 14.46
C ARG A 299 -0.30 17.63 15.97
N LEU A 300 -0.02 16.40 16.42
CA LEU A 300 0.09 16.06 17.83
C LEU A 300 1.55 16.03 18.28
N LYS A 301 2.38 15.21 17.60
CA LYS A 301 3.81 15.05 17.91
C LYS A 301 4.62 14.63 16.69
N GLN A 302 5.95 14.75 16.82
CA GLN A 302 6.90 14.06 15.93
C GLN A 302 7.25 12.71 16.57
N ILE A 303 7.30 11.66 15.75
CA ILE A 303 7.60 10.29 16.20
C ILE A 303 9.10 10.06 16.07
N ALA A 304 9.74 9.62 17.15
CA ALA A 304 11.16 9.24 17.23
C ALA A 304 12.12 10.21 16.48
N PRO A 305 12.13 11.53 16.81
CA PRO A 305 12.84 12.56 16.03
C PRO A 305 14.36 12.34 15.94
N ASP A 306 14.97 11.73 16.95
CA ASP A 306 16.41 11.48 16.99
C ASP A 306 16.83 10.24 16.18
N LEU A 307 15.85 9.41 15.78
CA LEU A 307 16.06 8.15 15.07
C LEU A 307 15.58 8.23 13.61
N ILE A 308 14.37 8.74 13.37
CA ILE A 308 13.70 8.74 12.07
C ILE A 308 13.92 10.08 11.36
N ASN A 309 15.06 10.19 10.68
CA ASN A 309 15.49 11.39 9.94
C ASN A 309 15.30 11.29 8.42
N HIS A 310 14.73 10.21 7.91
CA HIS A 310 14.44 9.99 6.50
C HIS A 310 13.09 9.28 6.32
N ASN A 311 12.59 9.25 5.08
CA ASN A 311 11.32 8.66 4.75
C ASN A 311 11.37 7.12 4.92
N VAL A 312 10.52 6.57 5.79
CA VAL A 312 10.48 5.15 6.17
C VAL A 312 9.11 4.53 5.89
N HIS A 313 9.04 3.20 5.74
CA HIS A 313 7.80 2.45 5.89
C HIS A 313 7.66 2.03 7.35
N MET A 314 6.58 2.46 8.01
CA MET A 314 6.33 2.14 9.41
C MET A 314 4.96 1.50 9.61
N ARG A 315 4.90 0.46 10.44
CA ARG A 315 3.66 -0.18 10.90
C ARG A 315 3.75 -0.41 12.42
N HIS A 316 2.67 -0.12 13.14
CA HIS A 316 2.56 -0.54 14.54
C HIS A 316 2.27 -2.03 14.63
N PHE A 317 2.70 -2.66 15.72
CA PHE A 317 2.31 -4.02 16.03
C PHE A 317 0.83 -4.06 16.46
N PRO A 318 0.01 -4.99 15.94
CA PRO A 318 -1.41 -5.04 16.29
C PRO A 318 -1.71 -5.31 17.77
N ASP A 319 -0.85 -6.06 18.46
CA ASP A 319 -0.97 -6.42 19.88
C ASP A 319 -0.41 -5.34 20.82
N ASN A 320 0.43 -4.44 20.31
CA ASN A 320 1.01 -3.34 21.08
C ASN A 320 1.19 -2.09 20.21
N PRO A 321 0.23 -1.14 20.23
CA PRO A 321 0.30 0.08 19.42
C PRO A 321 1.33 1.10 19.90
N GLU A 322 2.06 0.85 21.00
CA GLU A 322 3.23 1.65 21.41
C GLU A 322 4.54 1.11 20.81
N GLN A 323 4.49 -0.07 20.19
CA GLN A 323 5.60 -0.64 19.46
C GLN A 323 5.36 -0.57 17.96
N PHE A 324 6.40 -0.26 17.21
CA PHE A 324 6.35 -0.27 15.75
C PHE A 324 7.59 -0.84 15.11
N ILE A 325 7.41 -1.29 13.87
CA ILE A 325 8.46 -1.76 12.97
C ILE A 325 8.66 -0.72 11.86
N PHE A 326 9.91 -0.48 11.49
CA PHE A 326 10.23 0.35 10.33
C PHE A 326 11.49 -0.12 9.58
N ASP A 327 11.50 0.10 8.27
CA ASP A 327 12.67 -0.13 7.40
C ASP A 327 13.42 1.17 7.11
N THR A 328 14.61 1.09 6.50
CA THR A 328 15.37 2.26 6.00
C THR A 328 15.43 2.34 4.46
N PRO A 329 14.39 2.92 3.82
CA PRO A 329 14.22 3.28 2.43
C PRO A 329 15.41 3.43 1.52
N TYR A 330 15.28 3.15 0.22
CA TYR A 330 16.05 3.88 -0.79
C TYR A 330 17.57 3.72 -0.68
N ARG A 331 18.01 2.55 -0.20
CA ARG A 331 19.41 2.18 0.04
C ARG A 331 19.69 0.79 -0.53
N GLU A 332 20.97 0.50 -0.73
CA GLU A 332 21.45 -0.82 -1.20
C GLU A 332 21.48 -1.83 -0.05
N THR A 333 21.61 -1.32 1.17
CA THR A 333 21.52 -2.07 2.41
C THR A 333 20.40 -1.43 3.21
N ILE A 334 19.36 -2.21 3.48
CA ILE A 334 18.17 -1.78 4.21
C ILE A 334 18.18 -2.47 5.56
N ASP A 335 18.20 -1.67 6.61
CA ASP A 335 18.06 -2.13 7.98
C ASP A 335 16.58 -2.13 8.38
N LEU A 336 16.22 -3.07 9.26
CA LEU A 336 14.90 -3.23 9.82
C LEU A 336 14.97 -3.11 11.34
N PHE A 337 14.15 -2.23 11.91
CA PHE A 337 14.19 -1.89 13.33
C PHE A 337 12.82 -2.05 13.99
N THR A 338 12.82 -2.56 15.23
CA THR A 338 11.70 -2.34 16.15
C THR A 338 11.99 -1.09 17.00
N TYR A 339 10.93 -0.42 17.39
CA TYR A 339 10.97 0.71 18.31
C TYR A 339 9.85 0.58 19.35
N ASN A 340 10.18 0.83 20.61
CA ASN A 340 9.22 0.93 21.70
C ASN A 340 9.12 2.40 22.13
N GLU A 341 7.94 3.00 21.93
CA GLU A 341 7.74 4.41 22.21
C GLU A 341 7.69 4.73 23.72
N ALA A 342 7.30 3.77 24.58
CA ALA A 342 7.22 3.97 26.02
C ALA A 342 8.58 4.32 26.64
N ASP A 343 9.63 3.62 26.20
CA ASP A 343 10.99 3.74 26.75
C ASP A 343 11.99 4.37 25.76
N ALA A 344 11.52 4.79 24.59
CA ALA A 344 12.31 5.32 23.47
C ALA A 344 13.46 4.39 23.01
N ASP A 345 13.25 3.07 23.13
CA ASP A 345 14.26 2.06 22.79
C ASP A 345 14.13 1.59 21.34
N SER A 346 15.26 1.37 20.67
CA SER A 346 15.32 0.87 19.29
C SER A 346 16.28 -0.29 19.14
N VAL A 347 15.81 -1.35 18.50
CA VAL A 347 16.61 -2.55 18.23
C VAL A 347 16.61 -2.81 16.73
N LYS A 348 17.81 -2.92 16.15
CA LYS A 348 17.98 -3.40 14.77
C LYS A 348 17.79 -4.92 14.76
N ILE A 349 16.76 -5.39 14.07
CA ILE A 349 16.38 -6.81 14.07
C ILE A 349 16.79 -7.56 12.80
N ALA A 350 17.15 -6.86 11.72
CA ALA A 350 17.73 -7.47 10.54
C ALA A 350 18.40 -6.42 9.64
N THR A 351 19.30 -6.90 8.79
CA THR A 351 19.88 -6.15 7.67
C THR A 351 19.70 -6.98 6.39
N PHE A 352 19.33 -6.33 5.30
CA PHE A 352 19.16 -6.91 3.97
C PHE A 352 20.01 -6.16 2.95
N HIS A 353 20.69 -6.89 2.06
CA HIS A 353 21.65 -6.37 1.09
C HIS A 353 21.13 -6.45 -0.34
N ASN A 354 21.95 -5.99 -1.29
CA ASN A 354 21.70 -6.10 -2.73
C ASN A 354 20.42 -5.40 -3.24
N HIS A 355 19.93 -4.38 -2.51
CA HIS A 355 18.76 -3.60 -2.91
C HIS A 355 19.08 -2.59 -4.03
N LYS A 356 19.34 -3.11 -5.24
CA LYS A 356 19.62 -2.35 -6.46
C LYS A 356 18.48 -2.52 -7.47
N PRO A 357 18.04 -1.44 -8.16
CA PRO A 357 18.40 -0.04 -7.92
C PRO A 357 17.72 0.52 -6.64
N LYS A 358 18.34 1.54 -6.03
CA LYS A 358 17.83 2.25 -4.82
C LYS A 358 16.62 3.13 -5.08
N GLN A 359 16.28 3.38 -6.35
CA GLN A 359 15.26 4.32 -6.78
C GLN A 359 14.60 3.81 -8.06
N GLY A 360 13.49 4.43 -8.45
CA GLY A 360 12.73 4.04 -9.64
C GLY A 360 11.66 2.98 -9.36
N GLU A 361 11.05 2.50 -10.43
CA GLU A 361 9.92 1.56 -10.41
C GLU A 361 10.29 0.19 -9.83
N PHE A 362 11.49 -0.30 -10.19
CA PHE A 362 11.95 -1.65 -9.86
C PHE A 362 12.51 -1.78 -8.45
N ARG A 363 12.77 -0.65 -7.78
CA ARG A 363 13.25 -0.62 -6.40
C ARG A 363 12.42 -1.55 -5.53
N CYS A 364 13.11 -2.39 -4.77
CA CYS A 364 12.52 -3.18 -3.73
C CYS A 364 12.79 -2.48 -2.38
N ASP A 365 11.76 -1.92 -1.77
CA ASP A 365 11.79 -1.59 -0.35
C ASP A 365 11.33 -2.83 0.44
N LEU A 366 11.63 -2.92 1.74
CA LEU A 366 11.28 -4.13 2.51
C LEU A 366 9.79 -4.29 2.72
N HIS A 367 9.09 -3.15 2.84
CA HIS A 367 7.65 -3.11 3.06
C HIS A 367 7.24 -3.99 4.26
N PRO A 368 7.75 -3.73 5.48
CA PRO A 368 7.51 -4.61 6.62
C PRO A 368 6.03 -4.64 7.02
N CYS A 369 5.50 -5.86 7.11
CA CYS A 369 4.14 -6.14 7.53
C CYS A 369 4.17 -7.00 8.80
N PRO A 370 3.79 -6.46 9.97
CA PRO A 370 3.59 -7.29 11.16
C PRO A 370 2.33 -8.15 10.99
N GLY A 371 2.40 -9.41 11.43
CA GLY A 371 1.26 -10.31 11.50
C GLY A 371 0.26 -9.90 12.60
N PRO A 372 -1.02 -10.27 12.49
CA PRO A 372 -2.03 -10.05 13.54
C PRO A 372 -1.65 -10.56 14.93
N ASP A 373 -0.84 -11.62 15.00
CA ASP A 373 -0.31 -12.21 16.24
C ASP A 373 0.79 -11.38 16.94
N GLY A 374 1.34 -10.34 16.29
CA GLY A 374 2.43 -9.53 16.84
C GLY A 374 3.78 -10.27 16.98
N LYS A 375 3.87 -11.52 16.50
CA LYS A 375 5.06 -12.39 16.64
C LYS A 375 5.83 -12.60 15.35
N SER A 376 5.24 -12.20 14.23
CA SER A 376 5.76 -12.40 12.89
C SER A 376 5.83 -11.08 12.12
N ILE A 377 6.84 -10.91 11.26
CA ILE A 377 6.96 -9.79 10.33
C ILE A 377 7.35 -10.36 8.97
N VAL A 378 6.60 -10.05 7.92
CA VAL A 378 6.99 -10.39 6.54
C VAL A 378 7.62 -9.18 5.86
N VAL A 379 8.67 -9.44 5.08
CA VAL A 379 9.31 -8.46 4.18
C VAL A 379 9.56 -9.09 2.80
N THR A 380 9.66 -8.24 1.78
CA THR A 380 10.17 -8.62 0.46
C THR A 380 11.58 -8.05 0.31
N SER A 381 12.56 -8.86 -0.08
CA SER A 381 13.96 -8.42 -0.19
C SER A 381 14.67 -8.99 -1.41
N LEU A 382 15.73 -8.29 -1.84
CA LEU A 382 16.67 -8.71 -2.89
C LEU A 382 17.92 -9.42 -2.33
N ASP A 383 17.95 -9.80 -1.04
CA ASP A 383 19.14 -10.30 -0.34
C ASP A 383 19.79 -11.50 -1.06
N ASP A 384 18.98 -12.37 -1.68
CA ASP A 384 19.46 -13.54 -2.44
C ASP A 384 19.74 -13.28 -3.93
N GLY A 385 19.68 -12.02 -4.36
CA GLY A 385 19.89 -11.59 -5.75
C GLY A 385 18.60 -11.30 -6.54
N GLY A 386 17.43 -11.66 -6.02
CA GLY A 386 16.13 -11.34 -6.62
C GLY A 386 15.05 -11.18 -5.56
N ARG A 387 13.84 -10.74 -5.95
CA ARG A 387 12.76 -10.56 -4.96
C ARG A 387 12.37 -11.92 -4.37
N GLN A 388 12.50 -12.05 -3.07
CA GLN A 388 11.97 -13.17 -2.30
C GLN A 388 11.30 -12.69 -1.01
N ILE A 389 10.49 -13.57 -0.45
CA ILE A 389 9.74 -13.33 0.78
C ILE A 389 10.55 -13.89 1.96
N TYR A 390 10.72 -13.05 2.98
CA TYR A 390 11.38 -13.40 4.24
C TYR A 390 10.42 -13.16 5.40
N LEU A 391 10.48 -14.04 6.40
CA LEU A 391 9.76 -13.96 7.64
C LEU A 391 10.75 -13.70 8.78
N LEU A 392 10.48 -12.71 9.60
CA LEU A 392 11.11 -12.54 10.89
C LEU A 392 10.13 -13.02 11.96
N ARG A 393 10.58 -13.90 12.83
CA ARG A 393 9.77 -14.51 13.90
C ARG A 393 10.42 -14.24 15.25
N LYS A 394 9.65 -13.79 16.24
CA LYS A 394 10.14 -13.68 17.63
C LYS A 394 10.59 -15.08 18.09
N ARG A 395 11.77 -15.16 18.70
CA ARG A 395 12.22 -16.36 19.42
C ARG A 395 11.44 -16.44 20.72
N ASP A 396 11.06 -17.66 21.10
CA ASP A 396 10.46 -17.93 22.41
C ASP A 396 11.48 -17.77 23.55
#